data_AF-A0A942DUI4-F1
#
_entry.id   AF-A0A942DUI4-F1
#
_cell.length_a   1.000
_cell.length_b   1.000
_cell.length_c   1.000
_cell.angle_alpha   90.00
_cell.angle_beta   90.00
_cell.angle_gamma   90.00
#
_symmetry.space_group_name_H-M   'P 1'
#
loop_
_entity.id
_entity.type
_entity.pdbx_description
1 polymer ?
#
loop_
_entity_poly.entity_id
_entity_poly.type
_entity_poly.pdbx_seq_one_letter_code
_entity_poly.pdbx_strand_id
1 'polypeptide(L)' 'MAGLERRLRRGVAEHEVSPDADVAAIARYYVTVQQGMSIQARDGATRKDLEAIARAALAAWSVLIDKTK' A
#
# COMPACT_ATOMS: atom_id res chain seq x y z
N MET A 1 6.25 -5.38 8.13
CA MET A 1 5.76 -4.17 8.83
C MET A 1 6.83 -3.11 8.95
N ALA A 2 7.89 -3.31 9.75
CA ALA A 2 8.84 -2.24 10.09
C ALA A 2 9.58 -1.59 8.89
N GLY A 3 9.84 -2.32 7.81
CA GLY A 3 10.51 -1.78 6.62
C GLY A 3 9.64 -0.77 5.84
N LEU A 4 8.38 -1.13 5.58
CA LEU A 4 7.46 -0.28 4.82
C LEU A 4 7.09 0.98 5.60
N GLU A 5 6.79 0.85 6.89
CA GLU A 5 6.47 1.99 7.75
C GLU A 5 7.63 2.99 7.82
N ARG A 6 8.88 2.51 7.94
CA ARG A 6 10.06 3.38 7.89
C ARG A 6 10.19 4.14 6.57
N ARG A 7 9.92 3.49 5.43
CA ARG A 7 9.94 4.18 4.13
C ARG A 7 8.85 5.24 4.05
N LEU A 8 7.63 4.94 4.50
CA LEU A 8 6.54 5.92 4.51
C LEU A 8 6.84 7.12 5.42
N ARG A 9 7.44 6.89 6.60
CA ARG A 9 7.93 7.97 7.48
C ARG A 9 9.01 8.82 6.81
N ARG A 10 9.89 8.20 6.01
CA ARG A 10 10.85 8.95 5.18
C ARG A 10 10.13 9.79 4.12
N GLY A 11 9.10 9.25 3.47
CA GLY A 11 8.26 10.00 2.54
C GLY A 11 7.59 11.23 3.18
N VAL A 12 7.21 11.16 4.46
CA VAL A 12 6.74 12.34 5.20
C VAL A 12 7.84 13.40 5.34
N ALA A 13 9.05 12.99 5.71
CA ALA A 13 10.20 13.89 5.83
C ALA A 13 10.65 14.47 4.46
N GLU A 14 10.43 13.73 3.38
CA GLU A 14 10.71 14.13 1.99
C GLU A 14 9.55 14.93 1.36
N HIS A 15 8.46 15.19 2.09
CA HIS A 15 7.23 15.85 1.61
C HIS A 15 6.52 15.10 0.45
N GLU A 16 6.75 13.80 0.30
CA GLU A 16 6.03 12.91 -0.63
C GLU A 16 4.70 12.40 -0.05
N VAL A 17 4.57 12.40 1.27
CA VAL A 17 3.39 11.94 2.02
C VAL A 17 2.98 13.05 2.99
N SER A 18 1.67 13.30 3.12
CA SER A 18 1.19 14.31 4.06
C SER A 18 1.66 14.00 5.49
N PRO A 19 2.10 15.00 6.28
CA PRO A 19 2.44 14.80 7.69
C PRO A 19 1.23 14.35 8.54
N ASP A 20 0.02 14.57 8.04
CA ASP A 20 -1.23 14.15 8.70
C ASP A 20 -1.69 12.74 8.30
N ALA A 21 -0.99 12.07 7.38
CA ALA A 21 -1.37 10.74 6.91
C ALA A 21 -1.15 9.68 8.01
N ASP A 22 -2.09 8.73 8.15
CA ASP A 22 -1.92 7.58 9.04
C ASP A 22 -0.97 6.55 8.40
N VAL A 23 0.33 6.81 8.54
CA VAL A 23 1.41 5.95 8.03
C VAL A 23 1.27 4.49 8.46
N ALA A 24 0.78 4.24 9.68
CA ALA A 24 0.61 2.88 10.18
C ALA A 24 -0.56 2.18 9.47
N ALA A 25 -1.67 2.87 9.23
CA ALA A 25 -2.78 2.34 8.44
C ALA A 25 -2.38 2.08 6.98
N ILE A 26 -1.65 3.00 6.34
CA ILE A 26 -1.16 2.84 4.96
C ILE A 26 -0.22 1.63 4.86
N ALA A 27 0.72 1.47 5.80
CA ALA A 27 1.60 0.31 5.84
C ALA A 27 0.82 -1.00 5.99
N ARG A 28 -0.19 -1.03 6.89
CA ARG A 28 -1.06 -2.19 7.08
C ARG A 28 -1.82 -2.53 5.80
N TYR A 29 -2.41 -1.54 5.14
CA TYR A 29 -3.16 -1.73 3.88
C TYR A 29 -2.32 -2.46 2.83
N TYR A 30 -1.12 -1.96 2.52
CA TYR A 30 -0.26 -2.57 1.49
C TYR A 30 0.26 -3.94 1.88
N VAL A 31 0.53 -4.18 3.17
CA VAL A 31 0.91 -5.51 3.65
C VAL A 31 -0.25 -6.49 3.51
N THR A 32 -1.48 -6.08 3.85
CA THR A 32 -2.68 -6.89 3.67
C THR A 32 -2.92 -7.22 2.20
N VAL A 33 -2.77 -6.24 1.29
CA VAL A 33 -2.87 -6.48 -0.16
C VAL A 33 -1.84 -7.52 -0.62
N GLN A 34 -0.56 -7.35 -0.24
CA GLN A 34 0.50 -8.30 -0.62
C GLN A 34 0.23 -9.72 -0.07
N GLN A 35 -0.25 -9.82 1.16
CA GLN A 35 -0.60 -11.11 1.77
C GLN A 35 -1.77 -11.76 1.04
N GLY A 36 -2.83 -11.01 0.72
CA GLY A 36 -3.97 -11.50 -0.06
C GLY A 36 -3.57 -11.96 -1.46
N MET A 37 -2.70 -11.20 -2.14
CA MET A 37 -2.12 -11.62 -3.42
C MET A 37 -1.34 -12.94 -3.32
N SER A 38 -0.66 -13.18 -2.20
CA SER A 38 0.07 -14.44 -1.98
C SER A 38 -0.87 -15.64 -1.74
N ILE A 39 -2.07 -15.41 -1.19
CA ILE A 39 -3.10 -16.45 -1.06
C ILE A 39 -3.67 -16.76 -2.44
N GLN A 40 -4.13 -15.72 -3.16
CA GLN A 40 -4.67 -15.84 -4.52
C GLN A 40 -3.70 -16.56 -5.48
N ALA A 41 -2.40 -16.25 -5.40
CA ALA A 41 -1.38 -16.93 -6.20
C ALA A 41 -1.30 -18.44 -5.92
N ARG A 42 -1.44 -18.85 -4.66
CA ARG A 42 -1.45 -20.28 -4.27
C ARG A 42 -2.71 -20.98 -4.76
N ASP A 43 -3.82 -20.25 -4.82
CA ASP A 43 -5.11 -20.74 -5.32
C ASP A 43 -5.20 -20.76 -6.85
N GLY A 44 -4.13 -20.35 -7.56
CA GLY A 44 -4.02 -20.45 -9.02
C GLY A 44 -4.30 -19.16 -9.79
N ALA A 45 -4.39 -18.00 -9.12
CA ALA A 45 -4.52 -16.72 -9.79
C ALA A 45 -3.34 -16.46 -10.74
N THR A 46 -3.65 -15.93 -11.93
CA THR A 46 -2.61 -15.65 -12.93
C THR A 46 -1.83 -14.40 -12.57
N ARG A 47 -0.66 -14.23 -13.18
CA ARG A 47 0.11 -12.98 -13.10
C ARG A 47 -0.74 -11.75 -13.45
N LYS A 48 -1.61 -11.86 -14.45
CA LYS A 48 -2.48 -10.76 -14.90
C LYS A 48 -3.48 -10.37 -13.81
N ASP A 49 -4.04 -11.35 -13.10
CA ASP A 49 -4.98 -11.12 -12.00
C ASP A 49 -4.30 -10.43 -10.82
N LEU A 50 -3.12 -10.92 -10.42
CA LEU A 50 -2.34 -10.33 -9.33
C LEU A 50 -1.87 -8.91 -9.66
N GLU A 51 -1.49 -8.64 -10.90
CA GLU A 51 -1.16 -7.29 -11.35
C GLU A 51 -2.38 -6.35 -11.33
N ALA A 52 -3.58 -6.86 -11.62
CA ALA A 52 -4.79 -6.05 -11.52
C ALA A 52 -5.05 -5.62 -10.07
N ILE A 53 -4.84 -6.52 -9.10
CA ILE A 53 -4.91 -6.20 -7.67
C ILE A 53 -3.86 -5.15 -7.29
N ALA A 54 -2.61 -5.32 -7.73
CA ALA A 54 -1.55 -4.36 -7.44
C ALA A 54 -1.85 -2.97 -8.02
N ARG A 55 -2.34 -2.90 -9.26
CA ARG A 55 -2.75 -1.63 -9.89
C ARG A 55 -3.90 -0.96 -9.13
N ALA A 56 -4.90 -1.73 -8.69
CA ALA A 56 -5.99 -1.20 -7.88
C ALA A 56 -5.49 -0.63 -6.54
N ALA A 57 -4.58 -1.32 -5.87
CA ALA A 57 -3.98 -0.83 -4.62
C ALA A 57 -3.09 0.41 -4.81
N LEU A 58 -2.41 0.54 -5.95
CA LEU A 58 -1.67 1.75 -6.30
C LEU A 58 -2.59 2.92 -6.68
N ALA A 59 -3.74 2.66 -7.28
CA ALA A 59 -4.74 3.70 -7.56
C ALA A 59 -5.30 4.35 -6.28
N ALA A 60 -5.30 3.62 -5.16
CA ALA A 60 -5.67 4.15 -3.84
C ALA A 60 -4.59 5.07 -3.24
N TRP A 61 -3.36 5.09 -3.78
CA TRP A 61 -2.21 5.78 -3.19
C TRP A 61 -2.49 7.25 -2.89
N SER A 62 -2.95 8.03 -3.87
CA SER A 62 -3.19 9.47 -3.70
C SER A 62 -4.16 9.76 -2.56
N VAL A 63 -5.26 9.02 -2.50
CA VAL A 63 -6.27 9.14 -1.43
C VAL A 63 -5.69 8.77 -0.06
N LEU A 64 -4.80 7.77 -0.01
CA LEU A 64 -4.20 7.29 1.23
C LEU A 64 -3.13 8.24 1.79
N ILE A 65 -2.35 8.89 0.94
CA ILE A 65 -1.26 9.79 1.37
C ILE A 65 -1.70 11.23 1.58
N ASP A 66 -2.83 11.62 0.98
CA ASP A 66 -3.44 12.92 1.18
C ASP A 66 -4.46 12.86 2.31
N LYS A 67 -4.64 14.00 2.99
CA LYS A 67 -5.77 14.17 3.90
C LYS A 67 -7.02 14.23 3.04
N THR A 68 -7.72 13.12 2.86
CA THR A 68 -9.07 13.18 2.31
C THR A 68 -9.91 13.91 3.36
N LYS A 69 -10.34 15.13 3.04
CA LYS A 69 -11.29 15.90 3.86
C LYS A 69 -12.60 15.14 4.04
#